data_AF-A0A6C0LZZ6-F1
#
_entry.id   AF-A0A6C0LZZ6-F1
#
_cell.length_a   1.000
_cell.length_b   1.000
_cell.length_c   1.000
_cell.angle_alpha   90.00
_cell.angle_beta   90.00
_cell.angle_gamma   90.00
#
_symmetry.space_group_name_H-M   'P 1'
#
loop_
_entity.id
_entity.type
_entity.pdbx_description
1 polymer ?
#
loop_
_entity_poly.entity_id
_entity_poly.type
_entity_poly.pdbx_seq_one_letter_code
_entity_poly.pdbx_strand_id
1 'polypeptide(L)'
;MSKPQCIVLNTYRSLIRMYPDMTKMCFHEGCETRPSYGTVWKEPLYCSAHKHDGMKDVVNKTCSHDGCETRPIYGTVWKKPLYCLTHKLDGMKDVRNKTCAHDWCETRPTYGTVWKKPLYCLTHKLDGMKDVIHQTCSHDGCETHPSYGTVWKKPLYCLTHKLDGMKDVIHRMCSHDGCETQPSYGTVWKKPLYCLTHKLDGMKDVIHRMCSHDGCETQPSYGT
;
A
#
# COMPACT_ATOMS: atom_id res chain seq x y z
N MET A 1 -42.59 29.53 -13.26
CA MET A 1 -41.69 29.84 -14.39
C MET A 1 -40.27 29.90 -13.87
N SER A 2 -39.43 29.01 -14.41
CA SER A 2 -38.06 28.72 -14.03
C SER A 2 -37.08 29.65 -14.74
N LYS A 3 -36.22 30.37 -13.99
CA LYS A 3 -34.88 30.87 -14.38
C LYS A 3 -34.27 31.76 -13.28
N PRO A 4 -33.40 31.22 -12.40
CA PRO A 4 -32.33 32.05 -11.83
C PRO A 4 -30.91 31.46 -12.02
N GLN A 5 -30.76 30.20 -12.42
CA GLN A 5 -29.45 29.54 -12.47
C GLN A 5 -28.47 30.09 -13.54
N CYS A 6 -28.96 30.71 -14.62
CA CYS A 6 -28.09 31.21 -15.70
C CYS A 6 -27.43 32.57 -15.42
N ILE A 7 -28.02 33.42 -14.58
CA ILE A 7 -27.50 34.79 -14.37
C ILE A 7 -26.25 34.76 -13.47
N VAL A 8 -26.24 33.88 -12.46
CA VAL A 8 -25.12 33.70 -11.53
C VAL A 8 -23.86 33.19 -12.22
N LEU A 9 -23.99 32.33 -13.25
CA LEU A 9 -22.85 31.72 -13.94
C LEU A 9 -22.10 32.69 -14.88
N ASN A 10 -22.79 33.67 -15.47
CA ASN A 10 -22.20 34.59 -16.44
C ASN A 10 -21.44 35.76 -15.79
N THR A 11 -21.89 36.25 -14.64
CA THR A 11 -21.14 37.24 -13.83
C THR A 11 -19.89 36.63 -13.19
N TYR A 12 -19.92 35.32 -12.92
CA TYR A 12 -18.89 34.58 -12.20
C TYR A 12 -17.61 34.31 -13.01
N ARG A 13 -17.73 34.08 -14.32
CA ARG A 13 -16.56 33.98 -15.22
C ARG A 13 -15.72 35.27 -15.25
N SER A 14 -16.36 36.41 -15.02
CA SER A 14 -15.73 37.72 -14.98
C SER A 14 -14.96 37.94 -13.67
N LEU A 15 -15.49 37.47 -12.53
CA LEU A 15 -14.88 37.65 -11.21
C LEU A 15 -13.66 36.73 -10.98
N ILE A 16 -13.68 35.48 -11.47
CA ILE A 16 -12.50 34.58 -11.41
C ILE A 16 -11.31 35.16 -12.20
N ARG A 17 -11.58 35.83 -13.32
CA ARG A 17 -10.53 36.48 -14.13
C ARG A 17 -9.93 37.71 -13.43
N MET A 18 -10.67 38.36 -12.53
CA MET A 18 -10.25 39.57 -11.83
C MET A 18 -9.54 39.28 -10.50
N TYR A 19 -9.83 38.15 -9.82
CA TYR A 19 -9.23 37.79 -8.53
C TYR A 19 -8.82 36.30 -8.49
N PRO A 20 -7.60 35.95 -8.93
CA PRO A 20 -7.15 34.56 -9.05
C PRO A 20 -7.06 33.81 -7.71
N ASP A 21 -6.96 34.51 -6.57
CA ASP A 21 -6.88 33.89 -5.23
C ASP A 21 -8.19 33.26 -4.74
N MET A 22 -9.35 33.64 -5.32
CA MET A 22 -10.64 33.07 -4.92
C MET A 22 -10.80 31.57 -5.24
N THR A 23 -9.90 30.99 -6.04
CA THR A 23 -9.90 29.55 -6.37
C THR A 23 -9.19 28.68 -5.33
N LYS A 24 -8.51 29.29 -4.35
CA LYS A 24 -7.73 28.57 -3.32
C LYS A 24 -8.53 28.24 -2.07
N MET A 25 -9.62 28.97 -1.82
CA MET A 25 -10.44 28.86 -0.60
C MET A 25 -11.90 28.58 -0.96
N CYS A 26 -12.61 27.94 -0.03
CA CYS A 26 -14.03 27.64 -0.18
C CYS A 26 -14.83 28.93 -0.36
N PHE A 27 -15.78 28.94 -1.27
CA PHE A 27 -16.64 30.08 -1.59
C PHE A 27 -17.69 30.38 -0.50
N HIS A 28 -17.55 29.81 0.70
CA HIS A 28 -18.38 30.13 1.85
C HIS A 28 -17.69 31.21 2.68
N GLU A 29 -18.42 32.24 3.07
CA GLU A 29 -17.86 33.39 3.78
C GLU A 29 -17.15 32.95 5.08
N GLY A 30 -15.92 33.43 5.28
CA GLY A 30 -15.08 33.05 6.43
C GLY A 30 -14.52 31.62 6.39
N CYS A 31 -14.70 30.86 5.30
CA CYS A 31 -14.20 29.50 5.22
C CYS A 31 -12.79 29.44 4.63
N GLU A 32 -11.82 29.00 5.44
CA GLU A 32 -10.42 28.86 5.02
C GLU A 32 -10.07 27.49 4.42
N THR A 33 -11.05 26.59 4.32
CA THR A 33 -10.81 25.25 3.78
C THR A 33 -10.63 25.29 2.27
N ARG A 34 -9.70 24.49 1.75
CA ARG A 34 -9.50 24.34 0.31
C ARG A 34 -10.73 23.67 -0.33
N PRO A 35 -11.28 24.21 -1.42
CA PRO A 35 -12.45 23.62 -2.05
C PRO A 35 -12.09 22.31 -2.76
N SER A 36 -13.01 21.34 -2.70
CA SER A 36 -12.92 20.06 -3.42
C SER A 36 -14.20 19.69 -4.17
N TYR A 37 -15.33 20.30 -3.83
CA TYR A 37 -16.65 20.04 -4.40
C TYR A 37 -17.04 21.07 -5.45
N GLY A 38 -17.63 20.58 -6.54
CA GLY A 38 -18.14 21.41 -7.63
C GLY A 38 -19.03 20.63 -8.58
N THR A 39 -19.49 21.29 -9.65
CA THR A 39 -20.19 20.61 -10.74
C THR A 39 -19.20 19.85 -11.61
N VAL A 40 -19.61 18.70 -12.16
CA VAL A 40 -18.77 17.87 -13.03
C VAL A 40 -18.14 18.74 -14.13
N TRP A 41 -16.80 18.65 -14.29
CA TRP A 41 -15.98 19.40 -15.26
C TRP A 41 -15.71 20.89 -14.96
N LYS A 42 -16.07 21.41 -13.77
CA LYS A 42 -15.69 22.75 -13.33
C LYS A 42 -14.69 22.71 -12.17
N GLU A 43 -14.07 23.87 -11.90
CA GLU A 43 -13.22 24.05 -10.73
C GLU A 43 -14.00 23.82 -9.43
N PRO A 44 -13.37 23.25 -8.39
CA PRO A 44 -13.99 23.07 -7.08
C PRO A 44 -14.21 24.44 -6.44
N LEU A 45 -15.43 24.68 -5.95
CA LEU A 45 -15.79 25.97 -5.33
C LEU A 45 -16.11 25.83 -3.84
N TYR A 46 -16.52 24.64 -3.41
CA TYR A 46 -16.96 24.41 -2.03
C TYR A 46 -16.13 23.29 -1.39
N CYS A 47 -16.01 23.29 -0.07
CA CYS A 47 -15.49 22.13 0.67
C CYS A 47 -16.60 21.12 0.93
N SER A 48 -16.26 19.97 1.53
CA SER A 48 -17.24 18.93 1.87
C SER A 48 -18.37 19.43 2.77
N ALA A 49 -18.07 20.36 3.69
CA ALA A 49 -19.05 20.93 4.62
C ALA A 49 -20.03 21.90 3.95
N HIS A 50 -19.62 22.56 2.86
CA HIS A 50 -20.41 23.59 2.18
C HIS A 50 -20.88 23.14 0.79
N LYS A 51 -20.85 21.83 0.50
CA LYS A 51 -21.35 21.30 -0.78
C LYS A 51 -22.87 21.42 -0.85
N HIS A 52 -23.38 21.72 -2.04
CA HIS A 52 -24.82 21.64 -2.34
C HIS A 52 -25.20 20.29 -2.95
N ASP A 53 -26.50 19.99 -2.96
CA ASP A 53 -27.00 18.76 -3.56
C ASP A 53 -26.62 18.67 -5.05
N GLY A 54 -26.22 17.47 -5.48
CA GLY A 54 -25.67 17.22 -6.81
C GLY A 54 -24.21 17.64 -7.05
N MET A 55 -23.53 18.30 -6.08
CA MET A 55 -22.10 18.56 -6.19
C MET A 55 -21.26 17.32 -5.86
N LYS A 56 -20.21 17.08 -6.65
CA LYS A 56 -19.29 15.96 -6.45
C LYS A 56 -17.91 16.46 -6.06
N ASP A 57 -17.15 15.64 -5.34
CA ASP A 57 -15.73 15.93 -5.13
C ASP A 57 -15.00 15.79 -6.48
N VAL A 58 -14.64 16.92 -7.07
CA VAL A 58 -13.97 17.00 -8.37
C VAL A 58 -12.44 16.94 -8.23
N VAL A 59 -11.93 17.06 -7.00
CA VAL A 59 -10.49 16.96 -6.66
C VAL A 59 -10.13 15.53 -6.28
N ASN A 60 -10.81 14.96 -5.29
CA ASN A 60 -10.66 13.59 -4.81
C ASN A 60 -11.70 12.70 -5.47
N LYS A 61 -11.51 12.45 -6.75
CA LYS A 61 -12.43 11.62 -7.53
C LYS A 61 -12.56 10.23 -6.91
N THR A 62 -13.79 9.84 -6.63
CA THR A 62 -14.18 8.49 -6.24
C THR A 62 -14.62 7.70 -7.47
N CYS A 63 -14.86 6.40 -7.28
CA CYS A 63 -15.43 5.54 -8.30
C CYS A 63 -16.74 6.13 -8.85
N SER A 64 -16.94 6.06 -10.16
CA SER A 64 -18.12 6.61 -10.85
C SER A 64 -19.40 5.81 -10.60
N HIS A 65 -19.29 4.60 -10.02
CA HIS A 65 -20.44 3.84 -9.55
C HIS A 65 -21.12 4.57 -8.38
N ASP A 66 -22.44 4.65 -8.41
CA ASP A 66 -23.23 5.35 -7.40
C ASP A 66 -22.98 4.77 -6.00
N GLY A 67 -22.87 5.64 -5.00
CA GLY A 67 -22.56 5.26 -3.62
C GLY A 67 -21.15 4.68 -3.38
N CYS A 68 -20.26 4.64 -4.37
CA CYS A 68 -18.92 4.07 -4.20
C CYS A 68 -17.86 5.12 -3.88
N GLU A 69 -17.30 5.07 -2.67
CA GLU A 69 -16.24 5.99 -2.21
C GLU A 69 -14.81 5.51 -2.50
N THR A 70 -14.67 4.32 -3.08
CA THR A 70 -13.34 3.76 -3.38
C THR A 70 -12.63 4.58 -4.46
N ARG A 71 -11.31 4.72 -4.33
CA ARG A 71 -10.51 5.46 -5.30
C ARG A 71 -10.46 4.70 -6.64
N PRO A 72 -10.79 5.33 -7.78
CA PRO A 72 -10.80 4.66 -9.06
C PRO A 72 -9.38 4.38 -9.54
N ILE A 73 -9.20 3.24 -10.19
CA ILE A 73 -7.93 2.79 -10.80
C ILE A 73 -8.11 2.35 -12.26
N TYR A 74 -9.33 1.93 -12.65
CA TYR A 74 -9.66 1.45 -13.98
C TYR A 74 -10.30 2.54 -14.85
N GLY A 75 -9.95 2.54 -16.14
CA GLY A 75 -10.51 3.44 -17.14
C GLY A 75 -10.11 3.03 -18.56
N THR A 76 -10.44 3.89 -19.53
CA THR A 76 -9.95 3.75 -20.91
C THR A 76 -8.53 4.28 -21.03
N VAL A 77 -7.72 3.66 -21.89
CA VAL A 77 -6.34 4.09 -22.16
C VAL A 77 -6.26 5.60 -22.42
N TRP A 78 -5.27 6.27 -21.82
CA TRP A 78 -5.05 7.72 -21.89
C TRP A 78 -6.06 8.63 -21.17
N LYS A 79 -7.05 8.09 -20.45
CA LYS A 79 -7.98 8.88 -19.63
C LYS A 79 -7.74 8.69 -18.13
N LYS A 80 -8.27 9.63 -17.33
CA LYS A 80 -8.29 9.51 -15.86
C LYS A 80 -9.09 8.26 -15.46
N PRO A 81 -8.69 7.55 -14.38
CA PRO A 81 -9.44 6.40 -13.92
C PRO A 81 -10.84 6.82 -13.45
N LEU A 82 -11.84 6.01 -13.79
CA LEU A 82 -13.26 6.27 -13.51
C LEU A 82 -13.87 5.25 -12.57
N TYR A 83 -13.37 4.01 -12.55
CA TYR A 83 -13.95 2.91 -11.78
C TYR A 83 -12.91 2.25 -10.90
N CYS A 84 -13.34 1.70 -9.77
CA CYS A 84 -12.51 0.82 -8.95
C CYS A 84 -12.52 -0.61 -9.50
N LEU A 85 -11.77 -1.51 -8.86
CA LEU A 85 -11.69 -2.91 -9.27
C LEU A 85 -13.07 -3.59 -9.30
N THR A 86 -13.92 -3.33 -8.31
CA THR A 86 -15.24 -3.98 -8.20
C THR A 86 -16.25 -3.47 -9.23
N HIS A 87 -16.06 -2.26 -9.74
CA HIS A 87 -16.97 -1.63 -10.71
C HIS A 87 -16.32 -1.43 -12.08
N LYS A 88 -15.20 -2.13 -12.34
CA LYS A 88 -14.52 -2.13 -13.64
C LYS A 88 -15.50 -2.66 -14.70
N LEU A 89 -15.68 -1.92 -15.79
CA LEU A 89 -16.42 -2.40 -16.97
C LEU A 89 -15.50 -3.22 -17.89
N ASP A 90 -16.12 -4.06 -18.73
CA ASP A 90 -15.36 -4.86 -19.70
C ASP A 90 -14.52 -3.97 -20.64
N GLY A 91 -13.32 -4.45 -20.97
CA GLY A 91 -12.34 -3.72 -21.78
C GLY A 91 -11.64 -2.54 -21.08
N MET A 92 -11.97 -2.20 -19.82
CA MET A 92 -11.20 -1.20 -19.06
C MET A 92 -9.84 -1.76 -18.64
N LYS A 93 -8.85 -0.87 -18.50
CA LYS A 93 -7.49 -1.24 -18.02
C LYS A 93 -7.15 -0.44 -16.77
N ASP A 94 -6.21 -0.95 -15.97
CA ASP A 94 -5.62 -0.15 -14.90
C ASP A 94 -4.81 0.97 -15.55
N VAL A 95 -5.30 2.21 -15.43
CA VAL A 95 -4.68 3.40 -16.02
C VAL A 95 -3.87 4.19 -15.00
N ARG A 96 -3.80 3.69 -13.77
CA ARG A 96 -3.17 4.37 -12.65
C ARG A 96 -1.88 3.69 -12.23
N ASN A 97 -1.91 2.36 -12.14
CA ASN A 97 -0.72 1.57 -11.87
C ASN A 97 -0.02 1.23 -13.18
N LYS A 98 1.32 1.19 -13.12
CA LYS A 98 2.10 0.71 -14.26
C LYS A 98 1.87 -0.79 -14.41
N THR A 99 1.58 -1.21 -15.62
CA THR A 99 1.56 -2.62 -16.03
C THR A 99 2.86 -2.96 -16.74
N CYS A 100 3.10 -4.25 -16.93
CA CYS A 100 4.18 -4.77 -17.74
C CYS A 100 4.17 -4.13 -19.14
N ALA A 101 5.35 -3.82 -19.67
CA ALA A 101 5.54 -3.20 -20.98
C ALA A 101 5.31 -4.17 -22.14
N HIS A 102 5.18 -5.47 -21.88
CA HIS A 102 4.76 -6.44 -22.89
C HIS A 102 3.28 -6.25 -23.24
N ASP A 103 2.97 -6.32 -24.54
CA ASP A 103 1.61 -6.16 -25.04
C ASP A 103 0.63 -7.10 -24.33
N TRP A 104 -0.53 -6.54 -23.98
CA TRP A 104 -1.65 -7.24 -23.33
C TRP A 104 -1.34 -7.85 -21.95
N CYS A 105 -0.23 -7.47 -21.31
CA CYS A 105 0.10 -7.94 -19.98
C CYS A 105 -0.35 -6.95 -18.89
N GLU A 106 -1.36 -7.31 -18.09
CA GLU A 106 -1.85 -6.48 -16.97
C GLU A 106 -1.09 -6.70 -15.65
N THR A 107 -0.09 -7.58 -15.64
CA THR A 107 0.69 -7.86 -14.42
C THR A 107 1.55 -6.66 -14.02
N ARG A 108 1.77 -6.49 -12.71
CA ARG A 108 2.61 -5.40 -12.21
C ARG A 108 4.08 -5.71 -12.50
N PRO A 109 4.83 -4.78 -13.10
CA PRO A 109 6.22 -5.03 -13.43
C PRO A 109 7.07 -4.99 -12.17
N THR A 110 7.99 -5.95 -12.06
CA THR A 110 9.00 -6.05 -11.00
C THR A 110 10.42 -6.13 -11.54
N TYR A 111 10.57 -6.51 -12.81
CA TYR A 111 11.85 -6.68 -13.49
C TYR A 111 12.25 -5.45 -14.30
N GLY A 112 13.52 -5.11 -14.23
CA GLY A 112 14.09 -3.99 -14.96
C GLY A 112 15.62 -3.92 -14.86
N THR A 113 16.16 -2.78 -15.27
CA THR A 113 17.57 -2.46 -15.07
C THR A 113 17.78 -1.88 -13.69
N VAL A 114 18.91 -2.22 -13.05
CA VAL A 114 19.25 -1.74 -11.71
C VAL A 114 19.17 -0.20 -11.68
N TRP A 115 18.61 0.36 -10.60
CA TRP A 115 18.38 1.79 -10.41
C TRP A 115 17.31 2.45 -11.31
N LYS A 116 16.61 1.69 -12.17
CA LYS A 116 15.47 2.19 -12.96
C LYS A 116 14.15 1.61 -12.46
N LYS A 117 13.04 2.23 -12.89
CA LYS A 117 11.69 1.71 -12.64
C LYS A 117 11.54 0.36 -13.36
N PRO A 118 10.85 -0.63 -12.75
CA PRO A 118 10.59 -1.90 -13.41
C PRO A 118 9.71 -1.68 -14.65
N LEU A 119 9.98 -2.44 -15.70
CA LEU A 119 9.26 -2.37 -16.96
C LEU A 119 8.53 -3.68 -17.28
N TYR A 120 9.05 -4.82 -16.83
CA TYR A 120 8.51 -6.12 -17.18
C TYR A 120 8.14 -6.94 -15.94
N CYS A 121 7.24 -7.89 -16.08
CA CYS A 121 7.00 -8.92 -15.07
C CYS A 121 7.99 -10.09 -15.25
N LEU A 122 7.94 -11.06 -14.33
CA LEU A 122 8.80 -12.25 -14.37
C LEU A 122 8.73 -12.98 -15.72
N THR A 123 7.53 -13.16 -16.26
CA THR A 123 7.30 -13.92 -17.51
C THR A 123 7.78 -13.18 -18.76
N HIS A 124 7.92 -11.85 -18.70
CA HIS A 124 8.32 -11.03 -19.84
C HIS A 124 9.66 -10.31 -19.61
N LYS A 125 10.43 -10.72 -18.60
CA LYS A 125 11.75 -10.13 -18.35
C LYS A 125 12.67 -10.44 -19.53
N LEU A 126 13.45 -9.44 -19.95
CA LEU A 126 14.51 -9.64 -20.94
C LEU A 126 15.76 -10.19 -20.25
N ASP A 127 16.67 -10.76 -21.05
CA ASP A 127 17.95 -11.24 -20.52
C ASP A 127 18.73 -10.11 -19.83
N GLY A 128 19.39 -10.45 -18.72
CA GLY A 128 20.09 -9.50 -17.87
C GLY A 128 19.20 -8.61 -16.98
N MET A 129 17.86 -8.66 -17.07
CA MET A 129 16.99 -7.94 -16.15
C MET A 129 16.91 -8.63 -14.79
N LYS A 130 16.90 -7.83 -13.71
CA LYS A 130 16.77 -8.29 -12.33
C LYS A 130 15.45 -7.82 -11.73
N ASP A 131 14.95 -8.52 -10.71
CA ASP A 131 13.85 -8.00 -9.90
C ASP A 131 14.39 -6.77 -9.14
N VAL A 132 13.85 -5.59 -9.46
CA VAL A 132 14.25 -4.31 -8.87
C VAL A 132 13.28 -3.84 -7.79
N ILE A 133 12.23 -4.63 -7.52
CA ILE A 133 11.24 -4.37 -6.48
C ILE A 133 11.51 -5.24 -5.26
N HIS A 134 11.73 -6.53 -5.47
CA HIS A 134 12.05 -7.47 -4.41
C HIS A 134 13.55 -7.67 -4.35
N GLN A 135 14.14 -7.19 -3.27
CA GLN A 135 15.56 -7.39 -3.03
C GLN A 135 15.86 -8.88 -2.91
N THR A 136 16.78 -9.36 -3.73
CA THR A 136 17.36 -10.70 -3.64
C THR A 136 18.68 -10.65 -2.87
N CYS A 137 19.20 -11.82 -2.52
CA CYS A 137 20.54 -11.96 -1.97
C CYS A 137 21.57 -11.29 -2.88
N SER A 138 22.55 -10.61 -2.25
CA SER A 138 23.59 -9.85 -2.95
C SER A 138 24.69 -10.75 -3.55
N HIS A 139 24.67 -12.04 -3.24
CA HIS A 139 25.53 -13.03 -3.88
C HIS A 139 25.11 -13.23 -5.34
N ASP A 140 26.08 -13.23 -6.25
CA ASP A 140 25.81 -13.37 -7.68
C ASP A 140 25.08 -14.69 -7.98
N GLY A 141 24.08 -14.63 -8.86
CA GLY A 141 23.23 -15.77 -9.21
C GLY A 141 22.27 -16.26 -8.12
N CYS A 142 22.19 -15.61 -6.94
CA CYS A 142 21.29 -16.05 -5.87
C CYS A 142 19.94 -15.32 -5.91
N GLU A 143 18.85 -16.06 -6.14
CA GLU A 143 17.48 -15.52 -6.20
C GLU A 143 16.73 -15.60 -4.85
N THR A 144 17.37 -16.12 -3.80
CA THR A 144 16.74 -16.22 -2.47
C THR A 144 16.56 -14.85 -1.82
N HIS A 145 15.49 -14.70 -1.03
CA HIS A 145 15.28 -13.47 -0.26
C HIS A 145 16.33 -13.33 0.85
N PRO A 146 16.93 -12.14 1.01
CA PRO A 146 17.92 -11.91 2.04
C PRO A 146 17.23 -11.75 3.39
N SER A 147 17.77 -12.42 4.41
CA SER A 147 17.40 -12.22 5.82
C SER A 147 18.57 -11.82 6.71
N TYR A 148 19.81 -11.97 6.22
CA TYR A 148 21.04 -11.71 6.95
C TYR A 148 21.66 -10.37 6.55
N GLY A 149 22.14 -9.64 7.56
CA GLY A 149 22.79 -8.36 7.35
C GLY A 149 23.32 -7.73 8.64
N THR A 150 23.53 -6.42 8.58
CA THR A 150 23.92 -5.61 9.74
C THR A 150 22.67 -5.12 10.45
N VAL A 151 22.71 -5.13 11.79
CA VAL A 151 21.60 -4.66 12.62
C VAL A 151 21.22 -3.22 12.21
N TRP A 152 19.92 -2.94 12.15
CA TRP A 152 19.35 -1.66 11.72
C TRP A 152 19.48 -1.31 10.22
N LYS A 153 20.03 -2.20 9.39
CA LYS A 153 20.04 -2.04 7.93
C LYS A 153 19.17 -3.10 7.24
N LYS A 154 18.88 -2.88 5.95
CA LYS A 154 18.23 -3.89 5.12
C LYS A 154 19.10 -5.14 5.02
N PRO A 155 18.53 -6.36 5.05
CA PRO A 155 19.29 -7.57 4.84
C PRO A 155 19.87 -7.57 3.43
N LEU A 156 21.09 -8.09 3.30
CA LEU A 156 21.81 -8.13 2.02
C LEU A 156 22.03 -9.56 1.54
N TYR A 157 22.07 -10.54 2.44
CA TYR A 157 22.41 -11.93 2.12
C TYR A 157 21.37 -12.89 2.68
N CYS A 158 21.26 -14.06 2.07
CA CYS A 158 20.50 -15.17 2.65
C CYS A 158 21.38 -15.98 3.62
N LEU A 159 20.79 -16.98 4.28
CA LEU A 159 21.49 -17.82 5.24
C LEU A 159 22.76 -18.47 4.65
N THR A 160 22.71 -18.96 3.41
CA THR A 160 23.84 -19.65 2.78
C THR A 160 24.97 -18.73 2.35
N HIS A 161 24.68 -17.43 2.19
CA HIS A 161 25.65 -16.43 1.72
C HIS A 161 25.94 -15.35 2.77
N LYS A 162 25.55 -15.57 4.03
CA LYS A 162 25.86 -14.63 5.11
C LYS A 162 27.37 -14.51 5.30
N LEU A 163 27.87 -13.29 5.49
CA LEU A 163 29.26 -13.07 5.88
C LEU A 163 29.43 -13.22 7.40
N ASP A 164 30.67 -13.42 7.84
CA ASP A 164 30.96 -13.51 9.27
C ASP A 164 30.51 -12.23 10.01
N GLY A 165 29.94 -12.44 11.20
CA GLY A 165 29.32 -11.37 12.00
C GLY A 165 27.95 -10.86 11.51
N MET A 166 27.41 -11.35 10.38
CA MET A 166 26.04 -11.01 9.97
C MET A 166 24.99 -11.76 10.78
N LYS A 167 23.92 -11.04 11.17
CA LYS A 167 22.80 -11.59 11.93
C LYS A 167 21.54 -11.65 11.07
N ASP A 168 20.63 -12.55 11.40
CA ASP A 168 19.27 -12.48 10.85
C ASP A 168 18.59 -11.22 11.37
N VAL A 169 18.23 -10.30 10.47
CA VAL A 169 17.60 -9.01 10.78
C VAL A 169 16.11 -8.98 10.43
N ILE A 170 15.59 -10.08 9.87
CA ILE A 170 14.19 -10.25 9.52
C ILE A 170 13.47 -11.03 10.61
N HIS A 171 14.05 -12.15 11.03
CA HIS A 171 13.48 -13.03 12.04
C HIS A 171 13.97 -12.58 13.42
N ARG A 172 13.04 -12.58 14.38
CA ARG A 172 13.37 -12.22 15.76
C ARG A 172 14.26 -13.31 16.35
N MET A 173 15.35 -12.92 16.98
CA MET A 173 16.19 -13.85 17.72
C MET A 173 15.82 -13.85 19.19
N CYS A 174 16.18 -14.91 19.90
CA CYS A 174 16.11 -14.95 21.36
C CYS A 174 16.83 -13.73 21.96
N SER A 175 16.22 -13.13 22.99
CA SER A 175 16.71 -11.90 23.62
C SER A 175 17.92 -12.12 24.53
N HIS A 176 18.31 -13.38 24.75
CA HIS A 176 19.56 -13.72 25.43
C HIS A 176 20.76 -13.41 24.53
N ASP A 177 21.78 -12.77 25.08
CA ASP A 177 22.97 -12.38 24.32
C ASP A 177 23.66 -13.58 23.69
N GLY A 178 24.10 -13.42 22.44
CA GLY A 178 24.72 -14.48 21.64
C GLY A 178 23.81 -15.65 21.22
N CYS A 179 22.51 -15.64 21.52
CA CYS A 179 21.63 -16.75 21.16
C CYS A 179 21.06 -16.62 19.73
N GLU A 180 21.38 -17.58 18.86
CA GLU A 180 20.88 -17.63 17.48
C GLU A 180 19.61 -18.50 17.30
N THR A 181 18.89 -18.82 18.38
CA THR A 181 17.64 -19.59 18.27
C THR A 181 16.43 -18.67 18.17
N GLN A 182 15.40 -19.11 17.43
CA GLN A 182 14.13 -18.40 17.36
C GLN A 182 13.41 -18.48 18.72
N PRO A 183 12.84 -17.37 19.21
CA PRO A 183 12.13 -17.36 20.46
C PRO A 183 10.75 -17.99 20.29
N SER A 184 10.37 -18.84 21.23
CA SER A 184 9.01 -19.40 21.35
C SER A 184 8.36 -19.10 22.70
N TYR A 185 9.14 -18.66 23.68
CA TYR A 185 8.71 -18.40 25.05
C TYR A 185 8.54 -16.90 25.32
N GLY A 186 7.47 -16.56 26.03
CA GLY A 186 7.17 -15.19 26.43
C GLY A 186 5.94 -15.09 27.33
N THR A 187 5.44 -13.86 27.49
CA THR A 187 4.17 -13.63 28.17
C THR A 187 3.01 -13.88 27.20
N VAL A 188 1.95 -14.52 27.70
CA VAL A 188 0.72 -14.77 26.93
C VAL A 188 0.24 -13.47 26.26
N TRP A 189 -0.23 -13.58 25.01
CA TRP A 189 -0.68 -12.47 24.17
C TRP A 189 0.40 -11.47 23.70
N LYS A 190 1.69 -11.72 23.99
CA LYS A 190 2.80 -10.94 23.42
C LYS A 190 3.68 -11.79 22.50
N LYS A 191 4.52 -11.11 21.73
CA LYS A 191 5.55 -11.77 20.90
C LYS A 191 6.53 -12.53 21.79
N PRO A 192 6.98 -13.72 21.38
CA PRO A 192 7.98 -14.46 22.14
C PRO A 192 9.30 -13.67 22.20
N LEU A 193 9.97 -13.76 23.34
CA LEU A 193 11.22 -13.06 23.62
C LEU A 193 12.40 -14.00 23.79
N TYR A 194 12.17 -15.21 24.29
CA TYR A 194 13.22 -16.16 24.62
C TYR A 194 12.95 -17.52 23.97
N CYS A 195 14.00 -18.30 23.75
CA CYS A 195 13.86 -19.71 23.38
C CYS A 195 13.65 -20.58 24.63
N LEU A 196 13.44 -21.88 24.42
CA LEU A 196 13.24 -22.84 25.51
C LEU A 196 14.37 -22.81 26.55
N THR A 197 15.62 -22.70 26.12
CA THR A 197 16.79 -22.74 27.01
C THR A 197 17.00 -21.44 27.79
N HIS A 198 16.44 -20.32 27.31
CA HIS A 198 16.61 -19.00 27.90
C HIS A 198 15.30 -18.42 28.47
N LYS A 199 14.25 -19.24 28.58
CA LYS A 199 12.97 -18.79 29.15
C LYS A 199 13.19 -18.36 30.60
N LEU A 200 12.56 -17.25 30.99
CA LEU A 200 12.50 -16.83 32.38
C LEU A 200 11.36 -17.56 33.10
N ASP A 201 11.43 -17.58 34.43
CA ASP A 201 10.37 -18.20 35.24
C ASP A 201 9.02 -17.54 34.97
N GLY A 202 7.97 -18.37 34.90
CA GLY A 202 6.62 -17.94 34.50
C GLY A 202 6.40 -17.68 33.00
N MET A 203 7.40 -17.81 32.12
CA MET A 203 7.19 -17.71 30.67
C MET A 203 6.61 -19.00 30.08
N LYS A 204 5.63 -18.85 29.19
CA LYS A 204 4.98 -19.97 28.49
C LYS A 204 5.37 -19.97 27.01
N ASP A 205 5.25 -21.14 26.36
CA ASP A 205 5.32 -21.22 24.91
C ASP A 205 4.11 -20.49 24.32
N VAL A 206 4.36 -19.44 23.55
CA VAL A 206 3.32 -18.59 22.95
C VAL A 206 3.20 -18.79 21.44
N ILE A 207 3.98 -19.71 20.88
CA ILE A 207 3.98 -20.04 19.45
C ILE A 207 3.19 -21.31 19.19
N HIS A 208 3.45 -22.35 19.98
CA HIS A 208 2.81 -23.64 19.81
C HIS A 208 1.51 -23.72 20.63
N ARG A 209 0.48 -24.35 20.06
CA ARG A 209 -0.80 -24.53 20.77
C ARG A 209 -0.60 -25.48 21.95
N MET A 210 -1.20 -25.14 23.08
CA MET A 210 -1.30 -26.03 24.24
C MET A 210 -2.49 -26.97 24.06
N CYS A 211 -2.50 -28.06 24.82
CA CYS A 211 -3.63 -28.97 24.92
C CYS A 211 -4.91 -28.22 25.32
N SER A 212 -6.03 -28.56 24.67
CA SER A 212 -7.33 -27.92 24.89
C SER A 212 -7.97 -28.24 26.24
N HIS A 213 -7.37 -29.14 27.03
CA HIS A 213 -7.90 -29.54 28.34
C HIS A 213 -7.49 -28.53 29.42
N ASP A 214 -8.45 -28.14 30.26
CA ASP A 214 -8.22 -27.15 31.31
C ASP A 214 -7.15 -27.63 32.30
N GLY A 215 -6.15 -26.79 32.58
CA GLY A 215 -5.00 -27.14 33.42
C GLY A 215 -3.89 -27.98 32.75
N CYS A 216 -3.99 -28.29 31.45
CA CYS A 216 -2.96 -29.07 30.76
C CYS A 216 -1.91 -28.17 30.09
N GLU A 217 -0.67 -28.19 30.59
CA GLU A 217 0.44 -27.38 30.07
C GLU A 217 1.29 -28.09 29.02
N THR A 218 0.86 -29.26 28.54
CA THR A 218 1.60 -30.02 27.52
C THR A 218 1.19 -29.64 26.10
N GLN A 219 2.12 -29.80 25.17
CA GLN A 219 1.84 -29.67 23.75
C GLN A 219 1.06 -30.93 23.28
N PRO A 220 -0.01 -30.78 22.47
CA PRO A 220 -0.70 -31.92 21.88
C PRO A 220 0.25 -32.70 20.96
N SER A 221 0.41 -34.00 21.22
CA SER A 221 1.28 -34.89 20.42
C SER A 221 0.54 -35.67 19.32
N TYR A 222 -0.80 -35.66 19.33
CA TYR A 222 -1.65 -36.30 18.33
C TYR A 222 -2.71 -35.31 17.88
N GLY A 223 -2.77 -35.03 16.57
CA GLY A 223 -3.73 -34.10 15.97
C GLY A 223 -4.88 -34.84 15.28
N THR A 224 -6.11 -34.39 15.52
CA THR A 224 -7.24 -34.48 14.59
C THR A 224 -7.69 -33.06 14.28
#